data_AF-A0A0J6BK30-F1
#
_entry.id   AF-A0A0J6BK30-F1
#
_cell.length_a   1.000
_cell.length_b   1.000
_cell.length_c   1.000
_cell.angle_alpha   90.00
_cell.angle_beta   90.00
_cell.angle_gamma   90.00
#
_symmetry.space_group_name_H-M   'P 1'
#
loop_
_entity.id
_entity.type
_entity.pdbx_description
1 polymer ?
#
loop_
_entity_poly.entity_id
_entity_poly.type
_entity_poly.pdbx_seq_one_letter_code
_entity_poly.pdbx_strand_id
1 'polypeptide(L)'
;MSWREQIAMFSRARVVVGEHGSAMKNLLFAPAGAAAVVINFLNNTQASIAALRDQHYLYVPTLGFDPSNHATPYEVDLARLEHALRHALRCTA
;
A
#
# COMPACT_ATOMS: atom_id res chain seq x y z
N MET A 1 -3.99 18.80 -2.02
CA MET A 1 -3.42 18.24 -3.26
C MET A 1 -4.54 18.07 -4.26
N SER A 2 -4.40 18.66 -5.44
CA SER A 2 -5.33 18.49 -6.56
C SER A 2 -5.27 17.07 -7.11
N TRP A 3 -6.27 16.72 -7.92
CA TRP A 3 -6.30 15.40 -8.56
C TRP A 3 -5.14 15.15 -9.52
N ARG A 4 -4.76 16.18 -10.29
CA ARG A 4 -3.63 16.10 -11.23
C ARG A 4 -2.30 15.87 -10.50
N GLU A 5 -2.12 16.49 -9.34
CA GLU A 5 -0.95 16.29 -8.49
C GLU A 5 -0.87 14.86 -7.95
N GLN A 6 -2.01 14.29 -7.52
CA GLN A 6 -2.06 12.89 -7.08
C GLN A 6 -1.68 11.93 -8.20
N ILE A 7 -2.26 12.10 -9.40
CA ILE A 7 -1.90 11.28 -10.57
C ILE A 7 -0.42 11.42 -10.90
N ALA A 8 0.10 12.65 -10.97
CA ALA A 8 1.50 12.89 -11.30
C ALA A 8 2.45 12.24 -10.28
N MET A 9 2.11 12.28 -8.99
CA MET A 9 2.88 11.64 -7.93
C MET A 9 2.89 10.11 -8.06
N PHE A 10 1.71 9.49 -8.18
CA PHE A 10 1.59 8.03 -8.17
C PHE A 10 2.03 7.39 -9.49
N SER A 11 1.88 8.08 -10.63
CA SER A 11 2.30 7.58 -11.96
C SER A 11 3.80 7.33 -12.11
N ARG A 12 4.61 7.83 -11.19
CA ARG A 12 6.06 7.60 -11.15
C ARG A 12 6.49 6.77 -9.95
N ALA A 13 5.56 6.38 -9.08
CA ALA A 13 5.87 5.65 -7.87
C ALA A 13 6.18 4.18 -8.18
N ARG A 14 7.40 3.74 -7.86
CA ARG A 14 7.78 2.32 -7.89
C ARG A 14 7.33 1.58 -6.65
N VAL A 15 7.34 2.27 -5.51
CA VAL A 15 6.86 1.74 -4.23
C VAL A 15 5.90 2.75 -3.62
N VAL A 16 4.72 2.29 -3.22
CA VAL A 16 3.71 3.05 -2.48
C VAL A 16 3.55 2.42 -1.11
N VAL A 17 3.68 3.21 -0.05
CA VAL A 17 3.55 2.74 1.33
C VAL A 17 2.49 3.57 2.03
N GLY A 18 1.60 2.92 2.77
CA GLY A 18 0.60 3.63 3.55
C GLY A 18 -0.32 2.70 4.32
N GLU A 19 -1.10 3.30 5.21
CA GLU A 19 -2.20 2.61 5.88
C GLU A 19 -3.30 2.25 4.88
N HIS A 20 -3.98 1.12 5.09
CA HIS A 20 -5.16 0.77 4.30
C HIS A 20 -6.17 1.93 4.29
N GLY A 21 -6.84 2.14 3.17
CA GLY A 21 -7.78 3.25 3.04
C GLY A 21 -7.96 3.73 1.62
N SER A 22 -8.70 4.82 1.47
CA SER A 22 -9.03 5.37 0.15
C SER A 22 -7.82 5.97 -0.57
N ALA A 23 -6.87 6.57 0.14
CA ALA A 23 -5.67 7.13 -0.47
C ALA A 23 -4.84 6.06 -1.20
N MET A 24 -4.76 4.85 -0.65
CA MET A 24 -4.03 3.73 -1.25
C MET A 24 -4.68 3.18 -2.54
N LYS A 25 -5.91 3.59 -2.88
CA LYS A 25 -6.52 3.27 -4.18
C LYS A 25 -5.87 4.04 -5.34
N ASN A 26 -5.13 5.12 -5.04
CA ASN A 26 -4.32 5.83 -6.04
C ASN A 26 -3.18 4.97 -6.62
N LEU A 27 -2.92 3.78 -6.05
CA LEU A 27 -2.11 2.73 -6.68
C LEU A 27 -2.56 2.43 -8.12
N LEU A 28 -3.84 2.68 -8.45
CA LEU A 28 -4.38 2.63 -9.80
C LEU A 28 -3.54 3.44 -10.82
N PHE A 29 -2.90 4.53 -10.39
CA PHE A 29 -2.09 5.36 -11.28
C PHE A 29 -0.65 4.88 -11.40
N ALA A 30 -0.18 4.02 -10.49
CA ALA A 30 1.18 3.51 -10.52
C ALA A 30 1.39 2.58 -11.73
N PRO A 31 2.64 2.49 -12.24
CA PRO A 31 2.97 1.61 -13.36
C PRO A 31 2.80 0.13 -12.99
N ALA A 32 2.79 -0.73 -14.03
CA ALA A 32 2.98 -2.16 -13.85
C ALA A 32 4.35 -2.44 -13.22
N GLY A 33 4.46 -3.52 -12.46
CA GLY A 33 5.63 -3.87 -11.66
C GLY A 33 5.82 -3.02 -10.40
N ALA A 34 5.01 -1.97 -10.18
CA ALA A 34 5.05 -1.21 -8.93
C ALA A 34 4.65 -2.10 -7.73
N ALA A 35 5.08 -1.73 -6.53
CA ALA A 35 4.74 -2.43 -5.30
C ALA A 35 3.96 -1.53 -4.33
N ALA A 36 2.92 -2.09 -3.71
CA ALA A 36 2.22 -1.50 -2.59
C ALA A 36 2.56 -2.24 -1.30
N VAL A 37 2.93 -1.50 -0.25
CA VAL A 37 3.07 -1.99 1.13
C VAL A 37 1.98 -1.34 1.97
N VAL A 38 1.00 -2.13 2.39
CA VAL A 38 -0.21 -1.67 3.09
C VAL A 38 -0.15 -2.06 4.56
N ILE A 39 -0.32 -1.11 5.47
CA ILE A 39 -0.37 -1.35 6.91
C ILE A 39 -1.82 -1.70 7.34
N ASN A 40 -1.96 -2.61 8.31
CA ASN A 40 -3.18 -3.21 8.89
C ASN A 40 -3.67 -4.47 8.18
N PHE A 41 -4.62 -4.39 7.25
CA PHE A 41 -5.26 -5.58 6.69
C PHE A 41 -5.39 -5.54 5.18
N LEU A 42 -5.57 -6.72 4.60
CA LEU A 42 -5.80 -6.93 3.17
C LEU A 42 -7.05 -6.17 2.73
N ASN A 43 -6.86 -5.18 1.86
CA ASN A 43 -7.97 -4.47 1.23
C ASN A 43 -8.28 -5.08 -0.14
N ASN A 44 -9.44 -5.73 -0.26
CA ASN A 44 -9.83 -6.40 -1.51
C ASN A 44 -9.80 -5.48 -2.73
N THR A 45 -10.26 -4.22 -2.60
CA THR A 45 -10.23 -3.28 -3.73
C THR A 45 -8.81 -2.99 -4.19
N GLN A 46 -7.89 -2.75 -3.26
CA GLN A 46 -6.49 -2.48 -3.60
C GLN A 46 -5.78 -3.73 -4.13
N ALA A 47 -6.05 -4.91 -3.56
CA ALA A 47 -5.55 -6.17 -4.06
C ALA A 47 -6.03 -6.44 -5.49
N SER A 48 -7.30 -6.16 -5.80
CA SER A 48 -7.85 -6.24 -7.15
C SER A 48 -7.21 -5.23 -8.11
N ILE A 49 -6.99 -3.98 -7.68
CA ILE A 49 -6.26 -2.99 -8.49
C ILE A 49 -4.87 -3.51 -8.81
N ALA A 50 -4.14 -4.00 -7.80
CA ALA A 50 -2.79 -4.50 -7.98
C ALA A 50 -2.74 -5.68 -8.95
N ALA A 51 -3.65 -6.64 -8.80
CA ALA A 51 -3.77 -7.79 -9.70
C ALA A 51 -4.08 -7.35 -11.15
N LEU A 52 -5.02 -6.42 -11.35
CA LEU A 52 -5.40 -5.92 -12.67
C LEU A 52 -4.30 -5.10 -13.35
N ARG A 53 -3.39 -4.50 -12.57
CA ARG A 53 -2.32 -3.63 -13.06
C ARG A 53 -0.94 -4.30 -13.10
N ASP A 54 -0.87 -5.60 -12.82
CA ASP A 54 0.38 -6.35 -12.73
C ASP A 54 1.35 -5.73 -11.71
N GLN A 55 0.84 -5.47 -10.50
CA GLN A 55 1.58 -4.85 -9.40
C GLN A 55 1.73 -5.82 -8.23
N HIS A 56 2.79 -5.63 -7.45
CA HIS A 56 3.01 -6.38 -6.22
C HIS A 56 2.19 -5.78 -5.08
N TYR A 57 1.48 -6.62 -4.34
CA TYR A 57 0.70 -6.22 -3.17
C TYR A 57 1.18 -6.95 -1.93
N LEU A 58 1.66 -6.19 -0.95
CA LEU A 58 2.14 -6.66 0.34
C LEU A 58 1.30 -5.99 1.42
N TYR A 59 0.85 -6.74 2.43
CA TYR A 59 0.22 -6.16 3.60
C TYR A 59 0.97 -6.58 4.87
N VAL A 60 0.99 -5.67 5.85
CA VAL A 60 1.65 -5.83 7.15
C VAL A 60 0.57 -5.79 8.22
N PRO A 61 0.20 -6.96 8.79
CA PRO A 61 -0.71 -7.06 9.92
C PRO A 61 -0.23 -6.24 11.12
N THR A 62 -1.17 -5.59 11.78
CA THR A 62 -0.94 -4.83 13.01
C THR A 62 -1.64 -5.48 14.20
N LEU A 63 -1.16 -5.20 15.40
CA LEU A 63 -1.74 -5.70 16.64
C LEU A 63 -2.70 -4.65 17.20
N GLY A 64 -3.93 -5.07 17.53
CA GLY A 64 -4.95 -4.18 18.13
C GLY A 64 -5.76 -3.35 17.15
N PHE A 65 -5.55 -3.48 15.84
CA PHE A 65 -6.36 -2.77 14.85
C PHE A 65 -7.81 -3.24 14.83
N ASP A 66 -8.75 -2.30 14.95
CA ASP A 66 -10.19 -2.53 14.86
C ASP A 66 -10.76 -1.95 13.56
N PRO A 67 -11.21 -2.78 12.61
CA PRO A 67 -11.78 -2.31 11.35
C PRO A 67 -13.11 -1.54 11.51
N SER A 68 -13.78 -1.66 12.66
CA SER A 68 -15.01 -0.92 12.97
C SER A 68 -14.74 0.47 13.57
N ASN A 69 -13.53 0.69 14.08
CA ASN A 69 -13.12 1.95 14.69
C ASN A 69 -11.67 2.30 14.33
N HIS A 70 -11.51 3.07 13.25
CA HIS A 70 -10.22 3.55 12.75
C HIS A 70 -9.46 4.47 13.73
N ALA A 71 -10.11 4.96 14.79
CA ALA A 71 -9.43 5.74 15.84
C ALA A 71 -8.72 4.86 16.88
N THR A 72 -8.93 3.54 16.83
CA THR A 72 -8.32 2.59 17.76
C THR A 72 -6.81 2.57 17.55
N PRO A 73 -6.00 2.85 18.58
CA PRO A 73 -4.55 2.71 18.48
C PRO A 73 -4.18 1.26 18.17
N TYR A 74 -3.17 1.09 17.32
CA TYR A 74 -2.63 -0.21 16.97
C TYR A 74 -1.10 -0.14 16.89
N GLU A 75 -0.47 -1.30 17.01
CA GLU A 75 0.98 -1.43 16.94
C GLU A 75 1.42 -1.99 15.60
N VAL A 76 2.47 -1.39 15.04
CA VAL A 76 3.13 -1.85 13.81
C VAL A 76 4.44 -2.51 14.19
N ASP A 77 4.62 -3.77 13.81
CA ASP A 77 5.91 -4.46 13.89
C ASP A 77 6.87 -3.86 12.85
N LEU A 78 7.83 -3.06 13.34
CA LEU A 78 8.79 -2.36 12.48
C LEU A 78 9.72 -3.33 11.74
N ALA A 79 10.04 -4.49 12.30
CA ALA A 79 10.89 -5.47 11.62
C ALA A 79 10.14 -6.11 10.44
N ARG A 80 8.84 -6.40 10.60
CA ARG A 80 7.99 -6.85 9.48
C ARG A 80 7.80 -5.78 8.42
N LEU A 81 7.58 -4.53 8.83
CA LEU A 81 7.47 -3.41 7.90
C LEU A 81 8.77 -3.25 7.10
N GLU A 82 9.93 -3.27 7.76
CA GLU A 82 11.22 -3.19 7.09
C GLU A 82 11.42 -4.35 6.11
N HIS A 83 11.08 -5.58 6.50
CA HIS A 83 11.15 -6.73 5.62
C HIS A 83 10.28 -6.56 4.36
N ALA A 84 9.04 -6.09 4.52
CA ALA A 84 8.13 -5.82 3.41
C ALA A 84 8.67 -4.73 2.47
N LEU A 85 9.23 -3.65 3.01
CA LEU A 85 9.85 -2.57 2.23
C LEU A 85 11.06 -3.07 1.42
N ARG A 86 11.94 -3.87 2.04
CA ARG A 86 13.08 -4.48 1.33
C ARG A 86 12.63 -5.42 0.23
N HIS A 87 11.53 -6.16 0.43
CA HIS A 87 10.94 -6.98 -0.62
C HIS A 87 10.39 -6.13 -1.78
N ALA A 88 9.60 -5.10 -1.48
CA ALA A 88 9.05 -4.17 -2.46
C ALA A 88 10.13 -3.52 -3.34
N LEU A 89 11.24 -3.10 -2.74
CA LEU A 89 12.38 -2.51 -3.46
C LEU A 89 13.08 -3.49 -4.41
N ARG A 90 13.11 -4.80 -4.08
CA ARG A 90 13.72 -5.83 -4.94
C ARG A 90 12.83 -6.22 -6.12
N CYS A 91 11.52 -6.29 -5.91
CA CYS A 91 10.58 -6.69 -6.97
C CYS A 91 10.31 -5.57 -7.99
N THR A 92 10.62 -4.33 -7.62
CA THR A 92 10.43 -3.15 -8.49
C THR A 92 11.71 -2.72 -9.20
N ALA A 93 12.82 -3.46 -9.00
CA ALA A 93 14.18 -3.19 -9.50
C ALA A 93 14.29 -3.22 -11.03
#